data_AF-A0A7Y2NP09-F1
#
_entry.id   AF-A0A7Y2NP09-F1
#
_cell.length_a   1.000
_cell.length_b   1.000
_cell.length_c   1.000
_cell.angle_alpha   90.00
_cell.angle_beta   90.00
_cell.angle_gamma   90.00
#
_symmetry.space_group_name_H-M   'P 1'
#
loop_
_entity.id
_entity.type
_entity.pdbx_description
1 polymer ?
#
loop_
_entity_poly.entity_id
_entity_poly.type
_entity_poly.pdbx_seq_one_letter_code
_entity_poly.pdbx_strand_id
1 'polypeptide(L)'
;MPRKVIIILFAFLLAVAATAVTAQAETLSWNAVTTYTDGTSIGGATVTYRAYWSTNSNLTNLDTLGSSTTSTSRSFSVDNENMPRGSVIYITVRATVNGTDSALASPLSWNVPAATANVPSAPTNLRMN
;
A
#
# COMPACT_ATOMS: atom_id res chain seq x y z
N MET A 1 -19.84 -22.60 64.14
CA MET A 1 -19.71 -21.21 63.65
C MET A 1 -18.56 -21.12 62.66
N PRO A 2 -18.78 -21.07 61.32
CA PRO A 2 -17.71 -20.72 60.39
C PRO A 2 -17.68 -19.19 60.17
N ARG A 3 -16.53 -18.58 60.44
CA ARG A 3 -16.24 -17.16 60.15
C ARG A 3 -15.97 -17.00 58.65
N LYS A 4 -16.72 -16.09 58.03
CA LYS A 4 -16.61 -15.68 56.62
C LYS A 4 -15.29 -14.94 56.40
N VAL A 5 -14.43 -15.44 55.51
CA VAL A 5 -13.30 -14.68 54.97
C VAL A 5 -13.73 -14.11 53.63
N ILE A 6 -13.92 -12.79 53.56
CA ILE A 6 -14.20 -12.06 52.33
C ILE A 6 -12.86 -11.76 51.67
N ILE A 7 -12.60 -12.37 50.53
CA ILE A 7 -11.44 -12.06 49.68
C ILE A 7 -11.88 -10.96 48.71
N ILE A 8 -11.38 -9.74 48.91
CA ILE A 8 -11.59 -8.63 47.98
C ILE A 8 -10.56 -8.77 46.86
N LEU A 9 -11.02 -9.10 45.65
CA LEU A 9 -10.21 -9.17 44.45
C LEU A 9 -10.18 -7.78 43.78
N PHE A 10 -9.06 -7.06 43.89
CA PHE A 10 -8.82 -5.85 43.10
C PHE A 10 -8.17 -6.24 41.78
N ALA A 11 -8.96 -6.28 40.70
CA ALA A 11 -8.45 -6.43 39.34
C ALA A 11 -7.96 -5.07 38.82
N PHE A 12 -6.64 -4.86 38.81
CA PHE A 12 -6.01 -3.74 38.11
C PHE A 12 -6.05 -4.02 36.60
N LEU A 13 -7.00 -3.38 35.90
CA LEU A 13 -7.06 -3.39 34.44
C LEU A 13 -5.99 -2.43 33.90
N LEU A 14 -4.83 -2.97 33.52
CA LEU A 14 -3.76 -2.21 32.87
C LEU A 14 -4.14 -1.99 31.40
N ALA A 15 -4.75 -0.84 31.11
CA ALA A 15 -5.01 -0.41 29.73
C ALA A 15 -3.67 -0.03 29.07
N VAL A 16 -3.09 -0.96 28.31
CA VAL A 16 -1.98 -0.65 27.40
C VAL A 16 -2.55 0.21 26.28
N ALA A 17 -2.31 1.51 26.34
CA ALA A 17 -2.56 2.41 25.21
C ALA A 17 -1.58 2.05 24.09
N ALA A 18 -2.00 1.20 23.16
CA ALA A 18 -1.28 0.98 21.92
C ALA A 18 -1.32 2.30 21.13
N THR A 19 -0.20 3.03 21.10
CA THR A 19 -0.01 4.13 20.15
C THR A 19 0.05 3.51 18.76
N ALA A 20 -1.08 3.50 18.06
CA ALA A 20 -1.10 3.13 16.66
C ALA A 20 -0.25 4.16 15.90
N VAL A 21 0.92 3.76 15.43
CA VAL A 21 1.66 4.53 14.44
C VAL A 21 0.77 4.58 13.21
N THR A 22 0.26 5.77 12.87
CA THR A 22 -0.49 5.96 11.64
C THR A 22 0.44 5.68 10.47
N ALA A 23 0.20 4.59 9.75
CA ALA A 23 0.95 4.29 8.56
C ALA A 23 0.80 5.43 7.54
N GLN A 24 1.91 5.93 7.01
CA GLN A 24 1.91 7.03 6.05
C GLN A 24 1.12 6.59 4.80
N ALA A 25 0.07 7.34 4.48
CA ALA A 25 -0.74 7.08 3.30
C ALA A 25 -0.12 7.75 2.08
N GLU A 26 0.23 6.96 1.09
CA GLU A 26 0.64 7.40 -0.25
C GLU A 26 -0.58 7.43 -1.18
N THR A 27 -0.51 8.22 -2.26
CA THR A 27 -1.60 8.30 -3.25
C THR A 27 -1.09 8.01 -4.66
N LEU A 28 -1.68 7.00 -5.28
CA LEU A 28 -1.54 6.70 -6.70
C LEU A 28 -2.71 7.32 -7.46
N SER A 29 -2.45 7.96 -8.61
CA SER A 29 -3.49 8.50 -9.49
C SER A 29 -3.21 8.18 -10.96
N TRP A 30 -4.25 8.11 -11.77
CA TRP A 30 -4.19 7.82 -13.20
C TRP A 30 -5.28 8.57 -13.96
N ASN A 31 -5.19 8.61 -15.28
CA ASN A 31 -6.23 9.21 -16.12
C ASN A 31 -7.38 8.23 -16.35
N ALA A 32 -8.60 8.76 -16.50
CA ALA A 32 -9.74 7.94 -16.88
C ALA A 32 -9.57 7.38 -18.30
N VAL A 33 -9.89 6.10 -18.48
CA VAL A 33 -9.93 5.47 -19.81
C VAL A 33 -11.28 5.79 -20.46
N THR A 34 -11.23 6.41 -21.64
CA THR A 34 -12.43 6.88 -22.36
C THR A 34 -12.64 6.19 -23.71
N THR A 35 -11.64 5.47 -24.20
CA THR A 35 -11.62 4.82 -25.52
C THR A 35 -11.03 3.42 -25.45
N TYR A 36 -11.46 2.55 -26.35
CA TYR A 36 -10.83 1.26 -26.64
C TYR A 36 -9.55 1.47 -27.48
N THR A 37 -8.76 0.40 -27.66
CA THR A 37 -7.50 0.45 -28.41
C THR A 37 -7.66 0.77 -29.89
N ASP A 38 -8.84 0.52 -30.47
CA ASP A 38 -9.21 0.91 -31.84
C ASP A 38 -9.71 2.36 -31.94
N GLY A 39 -9.71 3.11 -30.83
CA GLY A 39 -10.16 4.49 -30.76
C GLY A 39 -11.68 4.65 -30.59
N THR A 40 -12.45 3.56 -30.57
CA THR A 40 -13.89 3.66 -30.32
C THR A 40 -14.18 4.12 -28.89
N SER A 41 -15.24 4.90 -28.72
CA SER A 41 -15.61 5.45 -27.40
C SER A 41 -16.17 4.36 -26.48
N ILE A 42 -15.77 4.37 -25.22
CA ILE A 42 -16.38 3.53 -24.16
C ILE A 42 -17.78 4.03 -23.80
N GLY A 43 -18.10 5.29 -24.09
CA GLY A 43 -19.42 5.87 -23.82
C GLY A 43 -19.74 5.89 -22.33
N GLY A 44 -20.96 5.45 -21.98
CA GLY A 44 -21.45 5.40 -20.59
C GLY A 44 -21.14 4.10 -19.85
N ALA A 45 -20.32 3.21 -20.39
CA ALA A 45 -19.97 1.96 -19.72
C ALA A 45 -19.12 2.23 -18.48
N THR A 46 -19.37 1.47 -17.41
CA THR A 46 -18.58 1.57 -16.17
C THR A 46 -17.18 1.02 -16.39
N VAL A 47 -16.18 1.86 -16.15
CA VAL A 47 -14.77 1.46 -16.10
C VAL A 47 -14.39 1.18 -14.65
N THR A 48 -13.82 0.01 -14.40
CA THR A 48 -13.19 -0.31 -13.11
C THR A 48 -11.68 -0.46 -13.29
N TYR A 49 -10.93 -0.17 -12.25
CA TYR A 49 -9.48 -0.18 -12.24
C TYR A 49 -8.97 -1.12 -11.15
N ARG A 50 -7.91 -1.86 -11.47
CA ARG A 50 -7.15 -2.62 -10.48
C ARG A 50 -5.69 -2.20 -10.57
N ALA A 51 -5.16 -1.73 -9.45
CA ALA A 51 -3.76 -1.34 -9.32
C ALA A 51 -2.95 -2.52 -8.80
N TYR A 52 -1.68 -2.55 -9.18
CA TYR A 52 -0.72 -3.58 -8.82
C TYR A 52 0.65 -2.98 -8.56
N TRP A 53 1.49 -3.72 -7.86
CA TRP A 53 2.90 -3.42 -7.73
C TRP A 53 3.75 -4.69 -7.89
N SER A 54 5.03 -4.52 -8.20
CA SER A 54 6.02 -5.61 -8.25
C SER A 54 7.43 -5.05 -8.00
N THR A 55 8.34 -5.91 -7.56
CA THR A 55 9.78 -5.62 -7.51
C THR A 55 10.48 -5.88 -8.85
N ASN A 56 9.79 -6.44 -9.84
CA ASN A 56 10.33 -6.74 -11.17
C ASN A 56 9.85 -5.72 -12.22
N SER A 57 10.78 -5.08 -12.92
CA SER A 57 10.50 -4.11 -13.99
C SER A 57 9.65 -4.67 -15.13
N ASN A 58 9.70 -5.98 -15.35
CA ASN A 58 8.93 -6.67 -16.39
C ASN A 58 7.48 -6.98 -15.95
N LEU A 59 7.04 -6.49 -14.77
CA LEU A 59 5.69 -6.66 -14.26
C LEU A 59 5.25 -8.14 -14.12
N THR A 60 6.22 -9.02 -13.84
CA THR A 60 5.96 -10.41 -13.45
C THR A 60 5.74 -10.50 -11.94
N ASN A 61 4.91 -11.43 -11.47
CA ASN A 61 4.58 -11.59 -10.04
C ASN A 61 4.00 -10.28 -9.46
N LEU A 62 2.80 -9.94 -9.91
CA LEU A 62 2.10 -8.73 -9.48
C LEU A 62 1.37 -8.98 -8.16
N ASP A 63 1.64 -8.11 -7.19
CA ASP A 63 0.85 -7.98 -5.97
C ASP A 63 -0.28 -6.98 -6.19
N THR A 64 -1.49 -7.29 -5.71
CA THR A 64 -2.62 -6.37 -5.87
C THR A 64 -2.51 -5.22 -4.88
N LEU A 65 -2.64 -4.00 -5.36
CA LEU A 65 -2.71 -2.81 -4.53
C LEU A 65 -4.18 -2.56 -4.16
N GLY A 66 -4.64 -3.25 -3.11
CA GLY A 66 -6.03 -3.30 -2.67
C GLY A 66 -7.03 -3.85 -3.70
N SER A 67 -8.31 -3.49 -3.55
CA SER A 67 -9.44 -3.97 -4.36
C SER A 67 -9.60 -3.26 -5.73
N SER A 68 -10.58 -3.66 -6.54
CA SER A 68 -10.94 -2.89 -7.74
C SER A 68 -11.74 -1.63 -7.36
N THR A 69 -11.61 -0.55 -8.13
CA THR A 69 -12.27 0.72 -7.86
C THR A 69 -12.73 1.41 -9.15
N THR A 70 -13.75 2.27 -9.09
CA THR A 70 -14.15 3.16 -10.20
C THR A 70 -13.42 4.51 -10.13
N SER A 71 -12.79 4.84 -9.01
CA SER A 71 -12.00 6.06 -8.86
C SER A 71 -10.73 6.01 -9.70
N THR A 72 -10.26 7.18 -10.12
CA THR A 72 -8.98 7.37 -10.82
C THR A 72 -7.80 7.60 -9.88
N SER A 73 -7.98 7.25 -8.60
CA SER A 73 -6.95 7.35 -7.58
C SER A 73 -7.17 6.31 -6.49
N ARG A 74 -6.08 5.99 -5.79
CA ARG A 74 -6.07 5.08 -4.63
C ARG A 74 -5.06 5.58 -3.60
N SER A 75 -5.52 5.68 -2.36
CA SER A 75 -4.62 5.82 -1.22
C SER A 75 -4.23 4.44 -0.68
N PHE A 76 -2.98 4.27 -0.30
CA PHE A 76 -2.45 3.02 0.23
C PHE A 76 -1.36 3.28 1.27
N SER A 77 -1.10 2.29 2.12
CA SER A 77 0.03 2.32 3.06
C SER A 77 1.08 1.33 2.56
N VAL A 78 2.32 1.78 2.42
CA VAL A 78 3.45 0.94 2.03
C VAL A 78 3.57 -0.30 2.92
N ASP A 79 3.37 -0.12 4.23
CA ASP A 79 3.54 -1.21 5.20
C ASP A 79 2.37 -2.19 5.17
N ASN A 80 1.14 -1.71 4.94
CA ASN A 80 -0.03 -2.59 4.82
C ASN A 80 0.02 -3.44 3.55
N GLU A 81 0.64 -2.90 2.50
CA GLU A 81 0.80 -3.57 1.21
C GLU A 81 2.10 -4.39 1.14
N ASN A 82 2.86 -4.46 2.25
CA ASN A 82 4.13 -5.20 2.37
C ASN A 82 5.18 -4.83 1.31
N MET A 83 5.17 -3.57 0.86
CA MET A 83 6.14 -3.08 -0.11
C MET A 83 7.53 -2.92 0.53
N PRO A 84 8.62 -3.34 -0.16
CA PRO A 84 9.97 -3.24 0.39
C PRO A 84 10.43 -1.78 0.48
N ARG A 85 10.58 -1.29 1.72
CA ARG A 85 11.11 0.04 2.05
C ARG A 85 12.52 0.23 1.51
N GLY A 86 12.84 1.43 1.03
CA GLY A 86 14.19 1.79 0.53
C GLY A 86 14.59 1.13 -0.79
N SER A 87 13.66 0.47 -1.48
CA SER A 87 13.88 -0.19 -2.76
C SER A 87 13.02 0.42 -3.86
N VAL A 88 13.42 0.20 -5.12
CA VAL A 88 12.58 0.53 -6.27
C VAL A 88 11.53 -0.56 -6.45
N ILE A 89 10.28 -0.15 -6.62
CA ILE A 89 9.18 -1.00 -7.09
C ILE A 89 8.56 -0.40 -8.35
N TYR A 90 7.73 -1.20 -9.02
CA TYR A 90 7.04 -0.85 -10.24
C TYR A 90 5.55 -0.96 -10.02
N ILE A 91 4.84 0.15 -10.14
CA ILE A 91 3.40 0.25 -9.96
C ILE A 91 2.73 0.30 -11.34
N THR A 92 1.63 -0.41 -11.51
CA THR A 92 0.83 -0.38 -12.75
C THR A 92 -0.65 -0.48 -12.44
N VAL A 93 -1.49 -0.19 -13.43
CA VAL A 93 -2.94 -0.25 -13.35
C VAL A 93 -3.47 -0.89 -14.62
N ARG A 94 -4.55 -1.68 -14.49
CA ARG A 94 -5.37 -2.10 -15.63
C ARG A 94 -6.79 -1.56 -15.49
N ALA A 95 -7.43 -1.33 -16.61
CA ALA A 95 -8.87 -1.05 -16.67
C ALA A 95 -9.64 -2.32 -17.04
N THR A 96 -10.88 -2.41 -16.59
CA THR A 96 -11.84 -3.45 -16.97
C THR A 96 -13.13 -2.76 -17.38
N VAL A 97 -13.60 -3.06 -18.59
CA VAL A 97 -14.84 -2.53 -19.18
C VAL A 97 -15.68 -3.70 -19.66
N ASN A 98 -16.92 -3.82 -19.19
CA ASN A 98 -17.82 -4.92 -19.55
C ASN A 98 -17.19 -6.32 -19.41
N GLY A 99 -16.38 -6.51 -18.35
CA GLY A 99 -15.68 -7.77 -18.09
C GLY A 99 -14.43 -8.02 -18.95
N THR A 100 -14.08 -7.10 -19.86
CA THR A 100 -12.87 -7.17 -20.67
C THR A 100 -11.77 -6.33 -20.05
N ASP A 101 -10.62 -6.95 -19.78
CA ASP A 101 -9.44 -6.29 -19.24
C ASP A 101 -8.60 -5.63 -20.34
N SER A 102 -8.05 -4.44 -20.05
CA SER A 102 -7.01 -3.83 -20.86
C SER A 102 -5.66 -4.52 -20.64
N ALA A 103 -4.68 -4.20 -21.49
CA ALA A 103 -3.28 -4.40 -21.13
C ALA A 103 -2.93 -3.60 -19.86
N LEU A 104 -1.83 -3.99 -19.19
CA LEU A 104 -1.26 -3.21 -18.10
C LEU A 104 -0.74 -1.87 -18.64
N ALA A 105 -0.94 -0.80 -17.86
CA ALA A 105 -0.29 0.47 -18.12
C ALA A 105 1.24 0.33 -18.01
N SER A 106 1.97 1.23 -18.69
CA SER A 106 3.43 1.31 -18.52
C SER A 106 3.79 1.47 -17.04
N PRO A 107 4.80 0.74 -16.54
CA PRO A 107 5.13 0.75 -15.13
C PRO A 107 5.63 2.12 -14.67
N LEU A 108 5.09 2.60 -13.56
CA LEU A 108 5.67 3.69 -12.79
C LEU A 108 6.75 3.11 -11.87
N SER A 109 8.02 3.41 -12.15
CA SER A 109 9.12 3.13 -11.24
C SER A 109 9.07 4.11 -10.07
N TRP A 110 9.03 3.59 -8.84
CA TRP A 110 8.94 4.40 -7.64
C TRP A 110 9.90 3.89 -6.57
N ASN A 111 10.68 4.81 -5.98
CA ASN A 111 11.51 4.50 -4.81
C ASN A 111 10.64 4.56 -3.57
N VAL A 112 10.42 3.40 -2.95
CA VAL A 112 9.67 3.30 -1.70
C VAL A 112 10.46 4.03 -0.61
N PRO A 113 9.87 5.03 0.08
CA PRO A 113 10.55 5.72 1.16
C PRO A 113 11.09 4.73 2.18
N ALA A 114 12.35 4.88 2.59
CA ALA A 114 12.91 4.08 3.68
C ALA A 114 12.05 4.28 4.93
N ALA A 115 11.87 3.23 5.73
CA ALA A 115 11.23 3.39 7.02
C ALA A 115 12.05 4.40 7.82
N THR A 116 11.39 5.40 8.41
CA THR A 116 12.00 6.28 9.41
C THR A 116 12.26 5.45 10.66
N ALA A 117 13.27 4.60 10.63
CA ALA A 117 13.85 4.06 11.83
C ALA A 117 14.74 5.14 12.46
N ASN A 118 14.89 5.11 13.78
CA ASN A 118 15.96 5.82 14.48
C ASN A 118 17.31 5.21 14.03
N VAL A 119 17.73 5.49 12.79
CA VAL A 119 18.97 4.99 12.22
C VAL A 119 20.10 5.94 12.63
N PRO A 120 21.21 5.44 13.18
CA PRO A 120 22.37 6.26 13.47
C PRO A 120 22.88 7.00 12.22
N SER A 121 23.38 8.22 12.40
CA SER A 121 24.05 8.96 11.33
C SER A 121 25.26 8.20 10.81
N ALA A 122 25.57 8.35 9.51
CA ALA A 122 26.75 7.74 8.92
C ALA A 122 28.05 8.19 9.65
N PRO A 123 29.06 7.32 9.80
CA PRO A 123 30.34 7.70 10.37
C PRO A 123 30.99 8.82 9.56
N THR A 124 31.53 9.83 10.24
CA THR A 124 32.35 10.87 9.63
C THR A 124 33.83 10.62 9.95
N ASN A 125 34.74 11.27 9.22
CA ASN A 125 36.20 11.13 9.39
C ASN A 125 36.77 9.73 9.10
N LEU A 126 36.37 9.11 7.99
CA LEU A 126 37.05 7.91 7.50
C LEU A 126 38.51 8.26 7.15
N ARG A 127 39.47 7.56 7.76
CA ARG A 127 40.91 7.71 7.51
C ARG A 127 41.50 6.33 7.26
N MET A 128 42.30 6.20 6.20
CA MET A 128 43.21 5.09 6.00
C MET A 128 44.60 5.54 6.46
N ASN A 129 45.31 4.67 7.18
CA ASN A 129 46.66 4.92 7.66
C ASN A 129 47.68 4.67 6.56
#